data_AF-A0A5J5BGX1-F1
#
_entry.id   AF-A0A5J5BGX1-F1
#
_cell.length_a   1.000
_cell.length_b   1.000
_cell.length_c   1.000
_cell.angle_alpha   90.00
_cell.angle_beta   90.00
_cell.angle_gamma   90.00
#
_symmetry.space_group_name_H-M   'P 1'
#
loop_
_entity.id
_entity.type
_entity.pdbx_description
1 polymer ?
#
loop_
_entity_poly.entity_id
_entity_poly.type
_entity_poly.pdbx_seq_one_letter_code
_entity_poly.pdbx_strand_id
1 'polypeptide(L)'
;MSAEKLPFLLPAIFTIGPQVDKDESMLKFVKLISTHDKNSNHVNELVQGVIEGETCVLASVTMEEIFKGTKEFKKEIDVAEAKMKGEIGAKDREGLTAQNAAKIDAETKILSTRRQGESEREEIKVRTDVQIYENKREAEVAEANAELATKKAGWSQSVKLAEVESAKAVALREAELQTQVEKKNALTRTERLKAELLSQASVEYDVKVQEANSELYKKQKAAEAILFEKQKTAEGQKASADAAFYARQQAANGELYAKKKEAEAITASCASSSLLPEKPS
;
A
#
# COMPACT_ATOMS: atom_id res chain seq x y z
N MET A 1 116.64 -3.85 58.59
CA MET A 1 117.92 -4.20 57.94
C MET A 1 117.71 -5.48 57.17
N SER A 2 118.29 -5.65 55.97
CA SER A 2 118.25 -6.94 55.24
C SER A 2 119.34 -7.89 55.75
N ALA A 3 119.39 -9.13 55.23
CA ALA A 3 120.47 -10.08 55.49
C ALA A 3 121.88 -9.51 55.20
N GLU A 4 121.97 -8.57 54.25
CA GLU A 4 123.19 -7.87 53.85
C GLU A 4 123.49 -6.63 54.70
N LYS A 5 122.74 -6.42 55.79
CA LYS A 5 122.80 -5.24 56.68
C LYS A 5 122.56 -3.90 55.98
N LEU A 6 121.90 -3.91 54.83
CA LEU A 6 121.49 -2.69 54.15
C LEU A 6 120.27 -2.08 54.85
N PRO A 7 120.28 -0.77 55.16
CA PRO A 7 119.11 -0.07 55.66
C PRO A 7 118.10 0.11 54.53
N PHE A 8 116.84 -0.21 54.79
CA PHE A 8 115.73 0.05 53.87
C PHE A 8 114.48 0.46 54.66
N LEU A 9 113.65 1.27 54.02
CA LEU A 9 112.34 1.66 54.54
C LEU A 9 111.28 0.77 53.91
N LEU A 10 110.50 0.07 54.73
CA LEU A 10 109.37 -0.73 54.28
C LEU A 10 108.07 0.05 54.55
N PRO A 11 107.50 0.76 53.56
CA PRO A 11 106.18 1.36 53.72
C PRO A 11 105.12 0.25 53.66
N ALA A 12 104.70 -0.26 54.81
CA ALA A 12 103.65 -1.26 54.95
C ALA A 12 102.52 -0.72 55.85
N ILE A 13 101.28 -1.04 55.48
CA ILE A 13 100.09 -0.77 56.28
C ILE A 13 99.59 -2.11 56.78
N PHE A 14 99.53 -2.28 58.10
CA PHE A 14 99.07 -3.51 58.73
C PHE A 14 97.66 -3.32 59.27
N THR A 15 96.80 -4.30 59.02
CA THR A 15 95.48 -4.40 59.64
C THR A 15 95.55 -5.46 60.72
N ILE A 16 95.34 -5.08 61.98
CA ILE A 16 95.43 -5.99 63.13
C ILE A 16 94.03 -6.26 63.65
N GLY A 17 93.72 -7.55 63.82
CA GLY A 17 92.48 -8.01 64.40
C GLY A 17 92.69 -9.36 65.09
N PRO A 18 91.75 -9.74 65.96
CA PRO A 18 91.78 -11.06 66.58
C PRO A 18 91.58 -12.15 65.52
N GLN A 19 92.21 -13.31 65.73
CA GLN A 19 91.97 -14.48 64.90
C GLN A 19 90.54 -14.97 65.14
N VAL A 20 89.72 -14.95 64.08
CA VAL A 20 88.27 -15.22 64.15
C VAL A 20 87.98 -16.69 64.50
N ASP A 21 88.93 -17.59 64.26
CA ASP A 21 88.75 -19.04 64.41
C ASP A 21 88.98 -19.57 65.85
N LYS A 22 89.43 -18.72 66.79
CA LYS A 22 89.75 -19.13 68.17
C LYS A 22 89.14 -18.18 69.21
N ASP A 23 88.15 -18.66 69.94
CA ASP A 23 87.43 -17.89 70.96
C ASP A 23 88.34 -17.29 72.06
N GLU A 24 89.40 -18.00 72.45
CA GLU A 24 90.38 -17.48 73.41
C GLU A 24 91.13 -16.23 72.92
N SER A 25 91.37 -16.12 71.61
CA SER A 25 92.07 -14.99 71.01
C SER A 25 91.19 -13.75 70.99
N MET A 26 89.89 -13.94 70.72
CA MET A 26 88.87 -12.90 70.84
C MET A 26 88.76 -12.38 72.27
N LEU A 27 88.69 -13.27 73.26
CA LEU A 27 88.60 -12.88 74.68
C LEU A 27 89.83 -12.09 75.15
N LYS A 28 91.03 -12.51 74.75
CA LYS A 28 92.28 -11.78 75.07
C LYS A 28 92.32 -10.40 74.39
N PHE A 29 91.89 -10.31 73.13
CA PHE A 29 91.81 -9.05 72.39
C PHE A 29 90.79 -8.09 73.00
N VAL A 30 89.58 -8.58 73.32
CA VAL A 30 88.55 -7.78 73.98
C VAL A 30 89.03 -7.29 75.35
N LYS A 31 89.69 -8.15 76.14
CA LYS A 31 90.25 -7.76 77.44
C LYS A 31 91.28 -6.63 77.32
N LEU A 32 92.15 -6.70 76.32
CA LEU A 32 93.17 -5.68 76.03
C LEU A 32 92.55 -4.34 75.61
N ILE A 33 91.54 -4.35 74.73
CA ILE A 33 90.83 -3.16 74.24
C ILE A 33 89.84 -2.59 75.27
N SER A 34 89.41 -3.39 76.24
CA SER A 34 88.52 -2.90 77.32
C SER A 34 89.30 -2.12 78.38
N THR A 35 90.57 -2.48 78.62
CA THR A 35 91.43 -1.80 79.60
C THR A 35 92.13 -0.57 79.05
N HIS A 36 92.24 -0.46 77.71
CA HIS A 36 92.88 0.67 77.04
C HIS A 36 92.08 1.08 75.81
N ASP A 37 91.91 2.40 75.59
CA ASP A 37 91.33 2.89 74.34
C ASP A 37 92.15 2.40 73.13
N LYS A 38 91.49 2.17 71.99
CA LYS A 38 92.10 1.60 70.77
C LYS A 38 93.31 2.41 70.28
N ASN A 39 93.34 3.71 70.60
CA ASN A 39 94.41 4.64 70.23
C ASN A 39 95.36 4.96 71.39
N SER A 40 95.28 4.23 72.51
CA SER A 40 96.17 4.42 73.66
C SER A 40 97.62 4.16 73.29
N ASN A 41 98.54 4.95 73.85
CA ASN A 41 99.99 4.79 73.66
C ASN A 41 100.45 3.35 73.99
N HIS A 42 99.85 2.71 75.00
CA HIS A 42 100.21 1.35 75.38
C HIS A 42 99.85 0.31 74.30
N VAL A 43 98.70 0.45 73.64
CA VAL A 43 98.28 -0.46 72.56
C VAL A 43 99.14 -0.22 71.32
N ASN A 44 99.45 1.04 71.02
CA ASN A 44 100.34 1.40 69.89
C ASN A 44 101.77 0.88 70.10
N GLU A 45 102.36 1.03 71.29
CA GLU A 45 103.69 0.48 71.61
C GLU A 45 103.71 -1.05 71.55
N LEU A 46 102.66 -1.72 72.05
CA LEU A 46 102.54 -3.17 71.98
C LEU A 46 102.42 -3.65 70.52
N VAL A 47 101.53 -3.02 69.74
CA VAL A 47 101.35 -3.32 68.32
C VAL A 47 102.63 -3.07 67.54
N GLN A 48 103.31 -1.94 67.81
CA GLN A 48 104.58 -1.60 67.18
C GLN A 48 105.65 -2.63 67.55
N GLY A 49 105.78 -3.02 68.82
CA GLY A 49 106.74 -4.03 69.26
C GLY A 49 106.47 -5.41 68.66
N VAL A 50 105.21 -5.79 68.48
CA VAL A 50 104.82 -7.03 67.79
C VAL A 50 105.18 -6.95 66.30
N ILE A 51 104.83 -5.86 65.62
CA ILE A 51 105.17 -5.65 64.20
C ILE A 51 106.68 -5.64 64.02
N GLU A 52 107.43 -4.89 64.83
CA GLU A 52 108.90 -4.82 64.79
C GLU A 52 109.54 -6.19 65.06
N GLY A 53 108.98 -6.94 66.03
CA GLY A 53 109.43 -8.29 66.37
C GLY A 53 109.22 -9.28 65.23
N GLU A 54 108.03 -9.30 64.61
CA GLU A 54 107.73 -10.20 63.50
C GLU A 54 108.44 -9.78 62.20
N THR A 55 108.54 -8.47 61.93
CA THR A 55 109.27 -7.95 60.77
C THR A 55 110.79 -8.09 60.93
N CYS A 56 111.32 -8.39 62.12
CA CYS A 56 112.71 -8.77 62.31
C CYS A 56 113.10 -10.01 61.48
N VAL A 57 112.14 -10.89 61.15
CA VAL A 57 112.36 -12.01 60.22
C VAL A 57 112.78 -11.53 58.82
N LEU A 58 112.42 -10.30 58.42
CA LEU A 58 112.91 -9.71 57.16
C LEU A 58 114.41 -9.41 57.19
N ALA A 59 115.06 -9.43 58.36
CA ALA A 59 116.51 -9.30 58.49
C ALA A 59 117.28 -10.56 58.08
N SER A 60 116.62 -11.72 57.95
CA SER A 60 117.24 -12.92 57.39
C SER A 60 117.02 -13.08 55.89
N VAL A 61 116.20 -12.21 55.28
CA VAL A 61 115.86 -12.25 53.85
C VAL A 61 116.76 -11.30 53.06
N THR A 62 117.11 -11.67 51.84
CA THR A 62 117.94 -10.84 50.95
C THR A 62 117.15 -9.67 50.38
N MET A 63 117.83 -8.58 50.04
CA MET A 63 117.16 -7.38 49.47
C MET A 63 116.45 -7.70 48.16
N GLU A 64 117.02 -8.59 47.35
CA GLU A 64 116.45 -9.02 46.07
C GLU A 64 115.12 -9.76 46.26
N GLU A 65 115.03 -10.67 47.23
CA GLU A 65 113.79 -11.41 47.52
C GLU A 65 112.67 -10.49 48.02
N ILE A 66 112.99 -9.50 48.86
CA ILE A 66 112.02 -8.52 49.39
C ILE A 66 111.44 -7.65 48.25
N PHE A 67 112.29 -7.12 47.36
CA PHE A 67 111.85 -6.29 46.24
C PHE A 67 111.20 -7.09 45.11
N LYS A 68 111.58 -8.36 44.93
CA LYS A 68 110.94 -9.25 43.97
C LYS A 68 109.52 -9.60 44.41
N GLY A 69 109.34 -9.98 45.68
CA GLY A 69 108.02 -10.28 46.25
C GLY A 69 107.05 -9.08 46.22
N THR A 70 107.52 -7.86 46.52
CA THR A 70 106.67 -6.66 46.42
C THR A 70 106.31 -6.27 44.98
N LYS A 71 107.21 -6.48 44.01
CA LYS A 71 106.90 -6.29 42.58
C LYS A 71 105.91 -7.34 42.07
N GLU A 72 106.04 -8.59 42.51
CA GLU A 72 105.10 -9.67 42.18
C GLU A 72 103.72 -9.40 42.78
N PHE A 73 103.65 -9.03 44.06
CA PHE A 73 102.40 -8.68 44.74
C PHE A 73 101.68 -7.48 44.11
N LYS A 74 102.42 -6.41 43.75
CA LYS A 74 101.83 -5.25 43.05
C LYS A 74 101.26 -5.65 41.69
N LYS A 75 101.96 -6.50 40.93
CA LYS A 75 101.44 -7.04 39.66
C LYS A 75 100.18 -7.88 39.88
N GLU A 76 100.13 -8.70 40.92
CA GLU A 76 98.95 -9.49 41.26
C GLU A 76 97.76 -8.61 41.62
N ILE A 77 97.98 -7.55 42.41
CA ILE A 77 96.94 -6.55 42.73
C ILE A 77 96.45 -5.83 41.46
N ASP A 78 97.35 -5.31 40.62
CA ASP A 78 96.99 -4.60 39.40
C ASP A 78 96.20 -5.53 38.44
N VAL A 79 96.59 -6.81 38.36
CA VAL A 79 95.87 -7.84 37.58
C VAL A 79 94.50 -8.15 38.19
N ALA A 80 94.40 -8.25 39.52
CA ALA A 80 93.12 -8.48 40.20
C ALA A 80 92.18 -7.28 40.04
N GLU A 81 92.68 -6.05 40.17
CA GLU A 81 91.89 -4.82 39.98
C GLU A 81 91.42 -4.68 38.53
N ALA A 82 92.27 -4.97 37.55
CA ALA A 82 91.90 -4.97 36.13
C ALA A 82 90.84 -6.03 35.81
N LYS A 83 90.96 -7.25 36.39
CA LYS A 83 89.94 -8.30 36.25
C LYS A 83 88.62 -7.89 36.88
N MET A 84 88.63 -7.36 38.10
CA MET A 84 87.42 -6.89 38.78
C MET A 84 86.73 -5.76 38.01
N LYS A 85 87.48 -4.76 37.54
CA LYS A 85 86.93 -3.67 36.70
C LYS A 85 86.36 -4.19 35.38
N GLY A 86 87.04 -5.17 34.76
CA GLY A 86 86.57 -5.84 33.55
C GLY A 86 85.26 -6.61 33.77
N GLU A 87 85.16 -7.38 34.85
CA GLU A 87 83.98 -8.15 35.22
C GLU A 87 82.78 -7.25 35.58
N ILE A 88 83.01 -6.18 36.35
CA ILE A 88 81.99 -5.19 36.69
C ILE A 88 81.50 -4.50 35.41
N GLY A 89 82.41 -4.02 34.56
CA GLY A 89 82.05 -3.38 33.29
C GLY A 89 81.38 -4.34 32.27
N ALA A 90 81.61 -5.65 32.38
CA ALA A 90 80.90 -6.65 31.59
C ALA A 90 79.47 -6.88 32.11
N LYS A 91 79.30 -7.05 33.42
CA LYS A 91 77.99 -7.20 34.07
C LYS A 91 77.13 -5.96 33.93
N ASP A 92 77.71 -4.76 34.00
CA ASP A 92 76.97 -3.51 33.77
C ASP A 92 76.46 -3.40 32.33
N ARG A 93 77.28 -3.79 31.34
CA ARG A 93 76.85 -3.85 29.93
C ARG A 93 75.76 -4.89 29.72
N GLU A 94 75.86 -6.05 30.34
CA GLU A 94 74.84 -7.09 30.29
C GLU A 94 73.53 -6.62 30.93
N GLY A 95 73.59 -6.00 32.12
CA GLY A 95 72.44 -5.42 32.81
C GLY A 95 71.76 -4.29 32.01
N LEU A 96 72.55 -3.39 31.41
CA LEU A 96 72.04 -2.35 30.51
C LEU A 96 71.39 -2.95 29.26
N THR A 97 72.00 -3.98 28.67
CA THR A 97 71.44 -4.66 27.50
C THR A 97 70.12 -5.36 27.83
N ALA A 98 70.06 -6.05 28.97
CA ALA A 98 68.85 -6.69 29.47
C ALA A 98 67.75 -5.67 29.76
N GLN A 99 68.08 -4.54 30.40
CA GLN A 99 67.12 -3.48 30.68
C GLN A 99 66.60 -2.83 29.39
N ASN A 100 67.47 -2.56 28.42
CA ASN A 100 67.08 -1.98 27.14
C ASN A 100 66.21 -2.94 26.32
N ALA A 101 66.56 -4.23 26.30
CA ALA A 101 65.73 -5.25 25.66
C ALA A 101 64.33 -5.31 26.30
N ALA A 102 64.23 -5.30 27.63
CA ALA A 102 62.95 -5.29 28.34
C ALA A 102 62.13 -4.01 28.07
N LYS A 103 62.78 -2.84 28.00
CA LYS A 103 62.11 -1.57 27.64
C LYS A 103 61.58 -1.60 26.21
N ILE A 104 62.39 -2.06 25.25
CA ILE A 104 61.99 -2.16 23.84
C ILE A 104 60.83 -3.14 23.67
N ASP A 105 60.86 -4.30 24.35
CA ASP A 105 59.77 -5.28 24.29
C ASP A 105 58.46 -4.71 24.85
N ALA A 106 58.53 -4.04 26.01
CA ALA A 106 57.39 -3.35 26.60
C ALA A 106 56.82 -2.26 25.69
N GLU A 107 57.68 -1.39 25.13
CA GLU A 107 57.28 -0.34 24.20
C GLU A 107 56.67 -0.92 22.91
N THR A 108 57.26 -1.99 22.38
CA THR A 108 56.77 -2.68 21.18
C THR A 108 55.39 -3.28 21.43
N LYS A 109 55.17 -3.88 22.60
CA LYS A 109 53.86 -4.43 23.00
C LYS A 109 52.80 -3.36 23.20
N ILE A 110 53.17 -2.21 23.76
CA ILE A 110 52.26 -1.07 23.91
C ILE A 110 51.89 -0.50 22.53
N LEU A 111 52.89 -0.34 21.65
CA LEU A 111 52.67 0.19 20.30
C LEU A 111 51.80 -0.74 19.46
N SER A 112 52.04 -2.05 19.50
CA SER A 112 51.23 -3.03 18.77
C SER A 112 49.79 -3.05 19.26
N THR A 113 49.58 -3.06 20.58
CA THR A 113 48.23 -3.02 21.18
C THR A 113 47.50 -1.72 20.82
N ARG A 114 48.19 -0.58 20.87
CA ARG A 114 47.62 0.73 20.50
C ARG A 114 47.23 0.77 19.03
N ARG A 115 48.12 0.34 18.13
CA ARG A 115 47.84 0.27 16.68
C ARG A 115 46.65 -0.63 16.40
N GLN A 116 46.58 -1.80 17.04
CA GLN A 116 45.44 -2.69 16.89
C GLN A 116 44.13 -2.02 17.34
N GLY A 117 44.12 -1.37 18.50
CA GLY A 117 42.94 -0.65 18.97
C GLY A 117 42.54 0.54 18.08
N GLU A 118 43.50 1.22 17.45
CA GLU A 118 43.24 2.28 16.47
C GLU A 118 42.64 1.70 15.17
N SER A 119 43.21 0.61 14.64
CA SER A 119 42.67 -0.10 13.47
C SER A 119 41.26 -0.63 13.70
N GLU A 120 41.01 -1.29 14.84
CA GLU A 120 39.68 -1.79 15.18
C GLU A 120 38.65 -0.66 15.28
N ARG A 121 39.03 0.51 15.82
CA ARG A 121 38.14 1.69 15.88
C ARG A 121 37.84 2.24 14.49
N GLU A 122 38.83 2.29 13.59
CA GLU A 122 38.62 2.74 12.22
C GLU A 122 37.76 1.75 11.44
N GLU A 123 37.99 0.44 11.58
CA GLU A 123 37.17 -0.59 10.97
C GLU A 123 35.71 -0.52 11.44
N ILE A 124 35.48 -0.33 12.75
CA ILE A 124 34.13 -0.15 13.30
C ILE A 124 33.47 1.10 12.73
N LYS A 125 34.19 2.23 12.63
CA LYS A 125 33.66 3.48 12.05
C LYS A 125 33.27 3.27 10.59
N VAL A 126 34.19 2.76 9.76
CA VAL A 126 33.94 2.53 8.34
C VAL A 126 32.77 1.56 8.16
N ARG A 127 32.73 0.46 8.92
CA ARG A 127 31.62 -0.50 8.88
C ARG A 127 30.29 0.13 9.28
N THR A 128 30.29 0.97 10.31
CA THR A 128 29.08 1.69 10.76
C THR A 128 28.62 2.68 9.68
N ASP A 129 29.53 3.42 9.07
CA ASP A 129 29.22 4.37 8.00
C ASP A 129 28.67 3.66 6.75
N VAL A 130 29.27 2.53 6.37
CA VAL A 130 28.76 1.68 5.28
C VAL A 130 27.35 1.18 5.60
N GLN A 131 27.10 0.69 6.81
CA GLN A 131 25.78 0.21 7.21
C GLN A 131 24.75 1.34 7.24
N ILE A 132 25.12 2.54 7.71
CA ILE A 132 24.25 3.73 7.66
C ILE A 132 23.91 4.08 6.21
N TYR A 133 24.90 4.02 5.31
CA TYR A 133 24.70 4.30 3.89
C TYR A 133 23.78 3.27 3.22
N GLU A 134 24.00 1.99 3.46
CA GLU A 134 23.15 0.89 2.97
C GLU A 134 21.71 1.06 3.47
N ASN A 135 21.51 1.28 4.78
CA ASN A 135 20.19 1.50 5.35
C ASN A 135 19.50 2.73 4.75
N LYS A 136 20.22 3.84 4.53
CA LYS A 136 19.67 5.03 3.87
C LYS A 136 19.25 4.72 2.44
N ARG A 137 20.10 4.03 1.68
CA ARG A 137 19.82 3.67 0.29
C ARG A 137 18.65 2.68 0.18
N GLU A 138 18.56 1.73 1.10
CA GLU A 138 17.41 0.82 1.20
C GLU A 138 16.12 1.59 1.54
N ALA A 139 16.18 2.56 2.47
CA ALA A 139 15.04 3.42 2.79
C ALA A 139 14.60 4.27 1.58
N GLU A 140 15.54 4.89 0.86
CA GLU A 140 15.26 5.64 -0.38
C GLU A 140 14.61 4.75 -1.45
N VAL A 141 15.13 3.52 -1.64
CA VAL A 141 14.55 2.55 -2.58
C VAL A 141 13.15 2.10 -2.13
N ALA A 142 12.93 1.90 -0.84
CA ALA A 142 11.63 1.54 -0.29
C ALA A 142 10.60 2.67 -0.47
N GLU A 143 11.00 3.92 -0.23
CA GLU A 143 10.17 5.11 -0.44
C GLU A 143 9.81 5.28 -1.92
N ALA A 144 10.80 5.19 -2.82
CA ALA A 144 10.56 5.26 -4.26
C ALA A 144 9.63 4.13 -4.74
N ASN A 145 9.77 2.91 -4.21
CA ASN A 145 8.87 1.80 -4.52
C ASN A 145 7.46 2.02 -3.98
N ALA A 146 7.31 2.59 -2.78
CA ALA A 146 6.02 2.94 -2.22
C ALA A 146 5.33 4.03 -3.06
N GLU A 147 6.06 5.07 -3.46
CA GLU A 147 5.55 6.09 -4.39
C GLU A 147 5.12 5.49 -5.74
N LEU A 148 5.95 4.63 -6.33
CA LEU A 148 5.61 3.94 -7.57
C LEU A 148 4.36 3.07 -7.41
N ALA A 149 4.20 2.41 -6.27
CA ALA A 149 3.01 1.61 -5.96
C ALA A 149 1.76 2.49 -5.84
N THR A 150 1.83 3.63 -5.13
CA THR A 150 0.70 4.58 -5.02
C THR A 150 0.31 5.16 -6.39
N LYS A 151 1.30 5.56 -7.21
CA LYS A 151 1.07 6.05 -8.58
C LYS A 151 0.44 4.98 -9.47
N LYS A 152 0.94 3.73 -9.42
CA LYS A 152 0.36 2.59 -10.14
C LYS A 152 -1.08 2.29 -9.69
N ALA A 153 -1.35 2.35 -8.38
CA ALA A 153 -2.70 2.17 -7.85
C ALA A 153 -3.64 3.29 -8.32
N GLY A 154 -3.18 4.54 -8.30
CA GLY A 154 -3.92 5.69 -8.83
C GLY A 154 -4.26 5.53 -10.31
N TRP A 155 -3.29 5.15 -11.15
CA TRP A 155 -3.53 4.89 -12.58
C TRP A 155 -4.47 3.71 -12.82
N SER A 156 -4.31 2.61 -12.06
CA SER A 156 -5.23 1.46 -12.15
C SER A 156 -6.65 1.85 -11.77
N GLN A 157 -6.83 2.66 -10.73
CA GLN A 157 -8.13 3.18 -10.33
C GLN A 157 -8.72 4.10 -11.39
N SER A 158 -7.92 5.00 -11.99
CA SER A 158 -8.42 5.87 -13.06
C SER A 158 -8.85 5.10 -14.31
N VAL A 159 -8.13 4.04 -14.68
CA VAL A 159 -8.52 3.16 -15.80
C VAL A 159 -9.84 2.48 -15.49
N LYS A 160 -9.97 1.86 -14.30
CA LYS A 160 -11.22 1.19 -13.89
C LYS A 160 -12.41 2.16 -13.80
N LEU A 161 -12.19 3.39 -13.33
CA LEU A 161 -13.22 4.42 -13.29
C LEU A 161 -13.67 4.78 -14.70
N ALA A 162 -12.75 5.04 -15.63
CA ALA A 162 -13.07 5.33 -17.02
C ALA A 162 -13.81 4.17 -17.71
N GLU A 163 -13.44 2.92 -17.44
CA GLU A 163 -14.15 1.73 -17.93
C GLU A 163 -15.58 1.66 -17.37
N VAL A 164 -15.77 1.87 -16.06
CA VAL A 164 -17.11 1.84 -15.45
C VAL A 164 -17.97 3.01 -15.92
N GLU A 165 -17.41 4.21 -16.05
CA GLU A 165 -18.10 5.39 -16.55
C GLU A 165 -18.55 5.20 -18.01
N SER A 166 -17.67 4.68 -18.87
CA SER A 166 -18.03 4.38 -20.25
C SER A 166 -19.12 3.29 -20.33
N ALA A 167 -19.00 2.21 -19.56
CA ALA A 167 -20.02 1.16 -19.49
C ALA A 167 -21.36 1.68 -18.98
N LYS A 168 -21.36 2.52 -17.93
CA LYS A 168 -22.58 3.17 -17.41
C LYS A 168 -23.19 4.13 -18.41
N ALA A 169 -22.39 4.90 -19.14
CA ALA A 169 -22.89 5.81 -20.17
C ALA A 169 -23.59 5.04 -21.31
N VAL A 170 -23.03 3.89 -21.72
CA VAL A 170 -23.68 3.00 -22.70
C VAL A 170 -24.99 2.43 -22.13
N ALA A 171 -24.99 1.95 -20.89
CA ALA A 171 -26.19 1.39 -20.26
C ALA A 171 -27.31 2.44 -20.07
N LEU A 172 -26.97 3.69 -19.72
CA LEU A 172 -27.94 4.79 -19.64
C LEU A 172 -28.54 5.12 -21.01
N ARG A 173 -27.69 5.22 -22.05
CA ARG A 173 -28.15 5.43 -23.43
C ARG A 173 -29.07 4.31 -23.90
N GLU A 174 -28.74 3.07 -23.58
CA GLU A 174 -29.56 1.89 -23.92
C GLU A 174 -30.90 1.90 -23.17
N ALA A 175 -30.89 2.20 -21.87
CA ALA A 175 -32.11 2.34 -21.08
C ALA A 175 -33.00 3.50 -21.58
N GLU A 176 -32.42 4.65 -21.89
CA GLU A 176 -33.14 5.78 -22.50
C GLU A 176 -33.76 5.39 -23.83
N LEU A 177 -33.01 4.71 -24.71
CA LEU A 177 -33.51 4.25 -25.99
C LEU A 177 -34.65 3.23 -25.83
N GLN A 178 -34.51 2.30 -24.88
CA GLN A 178 -35.54 1.30 -24.57
C GLN A 178 -36.85 1.97 -24.12
N THR A 179 -36.78 2.96 -23.22
CA THR A 179 -37.99 3.70 -22.81
C THR A 179 -38.62 4.46 -23.97
N GLN A 180 -37.83 4.98 -24.92
CA GLN A 180 -38.36 5.61 -26.13
C GLN A 180 -39.06 4.60 -27.05
N VAL A 181 -38.47 3.41 -27.23
CA VAL A 181 -39.07 2.32 -28.02
C VAL A 181 -40.40 1.89 -27.38
N GLU A 182 -40.44 1.72 -26.07
CA GLU A 182 -41.67 1.37 -25.35
C GLU A 182 -42.76 2.44 -25.48
N LYS A 183 -42.39 3.72 -25.36
CA LYS A 183 -43.33 4.84 -25.61
C LYS A 183 -43.87 4.82 -27.03
N LYS A 184 -42.99 4.63 -28.03
CA LYS A 184 -43.41 4.54 -29.44
C LYS A 184 -44.33 3.34 -29.66
N ASN A 185 -44.00 2.18 -29.13
CA ASN A 185 -44.82 0.98 -29.24
C ASN A 185 -46.20 1.17 -28.57
N ALA A 186 -46.24 1.82 -27.41
CA ALA A 186 -47.49 2.17 -26.74
C ALA A 186 -48.34 3.12 -27.59
N LEU A 187 -47.74 4.18 -28.15
CA LEU A 187 -48.44 5.11 -29.06
C LEU A 187 -49.00 4.39 -30.28
N THR A 188 -48.18 3.62 -30.99
CA THR A 188 -48.61 2.83 -32.15
C THR A 188 -49.77 1.89 -31.80
N ARG A 189 -49.74 1.27 -30.61
CA ARG A 189 -50.83 0.39 -30.15
C ARG A 189 -52.11 1.17 -29.87
N THR A 190 -52.02 2.35 -29.27
CA THR A 190 -53.19 3.21 -29.04
C THR A 190 -53.78 3.74 -30.34
N GLU A 191 -52.95 4.12 -31.31
CA GLU A 191 -53.39 4.58 -32.63
C GLU A 191 -54.06 3.44 -33.41
N ARG A 192 -53.48 2.23 -33.37
CA ARG A 192 -54.07 1.03 -33.98
C ARG A 192 -55.45 0.73 -33.39
N LEU A 193 -55.57 0.70 -32.06
CA LEU A 193 -56.84 0.45 -31.40
C LEU A 193 -57.86 1.55 -31.70
N LYS A 194 -57.44 2.82 -31.72
CA LYS A 194 -58.31 3.94 -32.08
C LYS A 194 -58.81 3.81 -33.52
N ALA A 195 -57.95 3.43 -34.46
CA ALA A 195 -58.34 3.19 -35.85
C ALA A 195 -59.32 2.00 -35.97
N GLU A 196 -59.06 0.89 -35.27
CA GLU A 196 -59.95 -0.28 -35.24
C GLU A 196 -61.33 0.09 -34.67
N LEU A 197 -61.38 0.79 -33.54
CA LEU A 197 -62.64 1.23 -32.92
C LEU A 197 -63.40 2.25 -33.77
N LEU A 198 -62.70 3.22 -34.38
CA LEU A 198 -63.32 4.19 -35.28
C LEU A 198 -63.89 3.51 -36.53
N SER A 199 -63.17 2.55 -37.10
CA SER A 199 -63.66 1.77 -38.24
C SER A 199 -64.85 0.90 -37.88
N GLN A 200 -64.85 0.27 -36.70
CA GLN A 200 -66.01 -0.50 -36.21
C GLN A 200 -67.21 0.42 -36.00
N ALA A 201 -67.02 1.57 -35.34
CA ALA A 201 -68.07 2.54 -35.09
C ALA A 201 -68.64 3.14 -36.39
N SER A 202 -67.81 3.41 -37.41
CA SER A 202 -68.29 3.91 -38.70
C SER A 202 -69.13 2.86 -39.43
N VAL A 203 -68.69 1.60 -39.44
CA VAL A 203 -69.46 0.50 -40.05
C VAL A 203 -70.79 0.29 -39.29
N GLU A 204 -70.77 0.27 -37.96
CA GLU A 204 -71.99 0.16 -37.16
C GLU A 204 -72.94 1.33 -37.37
N TYR A 205 -72.40 2.55 -37.50
CA TYR A 205 -73.18 3.73 -37.83
C TYR A 205 -73.84 3.59 -39.21
N ASP A 206 -73.08 3.21 -40.24
CA ASP A 206 -73.60 3.03 -41.60
C ASP A 206 -74.67 1.93 -41.66
N VAL A 207 -74.47 0.82 -40.94
CA VAL A 207 -75.47 -0.25 -40.81
C VAL A 207 -76.76 0.28 -40.17
N LYS A 208 -76.67 0.99 -39.03
CA LYS A 208 -77.84 1.57 -38.36
C LYS A 208 -78.57 2.59 -39.24
N VAL A 209 -77.84 3.40 -40.00
CA VAL A 209 -78.43 4.34 -40.96
C VAL A 209 -79.16 3.59 -42.07
N GLN A 210 -78.57 2.52 -42.62
CA GLN A 210 -79.25 1.70 -43.63
C GLN A 210 -80.47 0.96 -43.07
N GLU A 211 -80.41 0.44 -41.84
CA GLU A 211 -81.53 -0.18 -41.15
C GLU A 211 -82.67 0.81 -40.94
N ALA A 212 -82.38 2.00 -40.40
CA ALA A 212 -83.36 3.06 -40.20
C ALA A 212 -83.97 3.52 -41.53
N ASN A 213 -83.16 3.68 -42.58
CA ASN A 213 -83.64 4.02 -43.92
C ASN A 213 -84.52 2.91 -44.53
N SER A 214 -84.18 1.64 -44.31
CA SER A 214 -84.98 0.48 -44.72
C SER A 214 -86.33 0.45 -44.02
N GLU A 215 -86.37 0.68 -42.70
CA GLU A 215 -87.61 0.77 -41.94
C GLU A 215 -88.48 1.95 -42.39
N LEU A 216 -87.86 3.11 -42.62
CA LEU A 216 -88.55 4.29 -43.13
C LEU A 216 -89.13 4.02 -44.52
N TYR A 217 -88.38 3.39 -45.42
CA TYR A 217 -88.85 3.02 -46.75
C TYR A 217 -90.02 2.03 -46.70
N LYS A 218 -89.96 1.00 -45.83
CA LYS A 218 -91.08 0.07 -45.60
C LYS A 218 -92.34 0.78 -45.13
N LYS A 219 -92.21 1.70 -44.15
CA LYS A 219 -93.34 2.49 -43.63
C LYS A 219 -93.92 3.41 -44.71
N GLN A 220 -93.06 4.08 -45.49
CA GLN A 220 -93.49 4.92 -46.62
C GLN A 220 -94.26 4.10 -47.66
N LYS A 221 -93.71 2.95 -48.09
CA LYS A 221 -94.38 2.08 -49.07
C LYS A 221 -95.69 1.50 -48.55
N ALA A 222 -95.76 1.14 -47.27
CA ALA A 222 -97.00 0.71 -46.63
C ALA A 222 -98.04 1.84 -46.59
N ALA A 223 -97.63 3.07 -46.24
CA ALA A 223 -98.51 4.24 -46.23
C ALA A 223 -98.99 4.61 -47.64
N GLU A 224 -98.10 4.58 -48.64
CA GLU A 224 -98.43 4.77 -50.06
C GLU A 224 -99.41 3.70 -50.55
N ALA A 225 -99.21 2.43 -50.17
CA ALA A 225 -100.14 1.35 -50.52
C ALA A 225 -101.53 1.57 -49.93
N ILE A 226 -101.62 1.97 -48.64
CA ILE A 226 -102.90 2.29 -47.99
C ILE A 226 -103.58 3.50 -48.67
N LEU A 227 -102.81 4.53 -49.02
CA LEU A 227 -103.34 5.69 -49.75
C LEU A 227 -103.87 5.30 -51.12
N PHE A 228 -103.13 4.46 -51.86
CA PHE A 228 -103.54 3.97 -53.17
C PHE A 228 -104.81 3.12 -53.09
N GLU A 229 -104.90 2.24 -52.09
CA GLU A 229 -106.11 1.42 -51.84
C GLU A 229 -107.31 2.30 -51.49
N LYS A 230 -107.14 3.29 -50.61
CA LYS A 230 -108.19 4.28 -50.29
C LYS A 230 -108.60 5.10 -51.51
N GLN A 231 -107.64 5.49 -52.35
CA GLN A 231 -107.92 6.22 -53.58
C GLN A 231 -108.70 5.35 -54.57
N LYS A 232 -108.30 4.09 -54.77
CA LYS A 232 -108.99 3.16 -55.67
C LYS A 232 -110.38 2.77 -55.19
N THR A 233 -110.55 2.56 -53.88
CA THR A 233 -111.88 2.31 -53.30
C THR A 233 -112.77 3.55 -53.40
N ALA A 234 -112.24 4.76 -53.17
CA ALA A 234 -112.99 6.01 -53.37
C ALA A 234 -113.34 6.26 -54.85
N GLU A 235 -112.42 6.00 -55.78
CA GLU A 235 -112.68 6.04 -57.24
C GLU A 235 -113.76 5.02 -57.62
N GLY A 236 -113.69 3.80 -57.09
CA GLY A 236 -114.71 2.76 -57.30
C GLY A 236 -116.07 3.16 -56.72
N GLN A 237 -116.11 3.79 -55.54
CA GLN A 237 -117.33 4.33 -54.95
C GLN A 237 -117.91 5.47 -55.77
N LYS A 238 -117.06 6.38 -56.30
CA LYS A 238 -117.51 7.44 -57.22
C LYS A 238 -118.07 6.86 -58.51
N ALA A 239 -117.37 5.93 -59.15
CA ALA A 239 -117.85 5.27 -60.36
C ALA A 239 -119.16 4.49 -60.12
N SER A 240 -119.28 3.84 -58.95
CA SER A 240 -120.53 3.17 -58.53
C SER A 240 -121.66 4.16 -58.28
N ALA A 241 -121.38 5.31 -57.63
CA ALA A 241 -122.35 6.37 -57.42
C ALA A 241 -122.78 7.03 -58.74
N ASP A 242 -121.85 7.28 -59.66
CA ASP A 242 -122.10 7.80 -61.01
C ASP A 242 -122.92 6.80 -61.83
N ALA A 243 -122.60 5.50 -61.75
CA ALA A 243 -123.39 4.44 -62.39
C ALA A 243 -124.80 4.32 -61.79
N ALA A 244 -124.94 4.44 -60.46
CA ALA A 244 -126.24 4.44 -59.78
C ALA A 244 -127.06 5.69 -60.13
N PHE A 245 -126.40 6.85 -60.28
CA PHE A 245 -127.05 8.08 -60.77
C PHE A 245 -127.53 7.90 -62.20
N TYR A 246 -126.70 7.35 -63.09
CA TYR A 246 -127.07 7.07 -64.48
C TYR A 246 -128.22 6.05 -64.58
N ALA A 247 -128.20 4.99 -63.77
CA ALA A 247 -129.29 4.01 -63.71
C ALA A 247 -130.60 4.62 -63.21
N ARG A 248 -130.56 5.45 -62.16
CA ARG A 248 -131.74 6.19 -61.68
C ARG A 248 -132.26 7.18 -62.72
N GLN A 249 -131.36 7.86 -63.44
CA GLN A 249 -131.74 8.76 -64.52
C GLN A 249 -132.42 8.00 -65.66
N GLN A 250 -131.91 6.82 -66.06
CA GLN A 250 -132.58 5.98 -67.06
C GLN A 250 -133.92 5.44 -66.57
N ALA A 251 -134.04 5.00 -65.31
CA ALA A 251 -135.30 4.55 -64.72
C ALA A 251 -136.34 5.68 -64.69
N ALA A 252 -135.96 6.88 -64.24
CA ALA A 252 -136.83 8.05 -64.25
C ALA A 252 -137.25 8.47 -65.66
N ASN A 253 -136.33 8.39 -66.64
CA ASN A 253 -136.65 8.63 -68.05
C ASN A 253 -137.58 7.54 -68.62
N GLY A 254 -137.41 6.29 -68.19
CA GLY A 254 -138.30 5.17 -68.52
C GLY A 254 -139.70 5.34 -67.94
N GLU A 255 -139.82 5.78 -66.69
CA GLU A 255 -141.10 6.13 -66.06
C GLU A 255 -141.77 7.33 -66.75
N LEU A 256 -141.01 8.35 -67.14
CA LEU A 256 -141.52 9.47 -67.93
C LEU A 256 -142.03 9.01 -69.31
N TYR A 257 -141.31 8.07 -69.95
CA TYR A 257 -141.74 7.49 -71.22
C TYR A 257 -142.99 6.63 -71.08
N ALA A 258 -143.09 5.82 -70.02
CA ALA A 258 -144.27 5.04 -69.70
C ALA A 258 -145.49 5.94 -69.44
N LYS A 259 -145.35 6.98 -68.62
CA LYS A 259 -146.43 7.96 -68.39
C LYS A 259 -146.81 8.75 -69.64
N LYS A 260 -145.85 9.07 -70.52
CA LYS A 260 -146.17 9.65 -71.83
C LYS A 260 -146.96 8.67 -72.70
N LYS A 261 -146.59 7.39 -72.73
CA LYS A 261 -147.32 6.35 -73.47
C LYS A 261 -148.71 6.08 -72.90
N GLU A 262 -148.87 6.12 -71.58
CA GLU A 262 -150.19 6.06 -70.93
C GLU A 262 -151.03 7.30 -71.22
N ALA A 263 -150.44 8.50 -71.21
CA ALA A 263 -151.12 9.73 -71.62
C ALA A 263 -151.54 9.68 -73.10
N GLU A 264 -150.68 9.16 -73.98
CA GLU A 264 -151.00 8.91 -75.40
C GLU A 264 -152.13 7.88 -75.54
N ALA A 265 -152.16 6.83 -74.72
CA ALA A 265 -153.23 5.82 -74.71
C ALA A 265 -154.56 6.37 -74.19
N ILE A 266 -154.54 7.28 -73.20
CA ILE A 266 -155.74 7.97 -72.71
C ILE A 266 -156.26 8.97 -73.76
N THR A 267 -155.38 9.63 -74.52
CA THR A 267 -155.82 10.45 -75.66
C THR A 267 -156.39 9.61 -76.82
N ALA A 268 -155.88 8.39 -77.03
CA ALA A 268 -156.38 7.47 -78.04
C ALA A 268 -157.74 6.85 -77.66
N SER A 269 -158.00 6.57 -76.37
CA SER A 269 -159.30 6.07 -75.90
C SER A 269 -160.38 7.17 -75.84
N CYS A 270 -159.99 8.43 -75.64
CA CYS A 270 -160.90 9.57 -75.78
C CYS A 270 -161.24 9.90 -77.26
N ALA A 271 -160.35 9.61 -78.21
CA ALA A 271 -160.63 9.83 -79.64
C ALA A 271 -161.58 8.78 -80.26
N SER A 272 -161.76 7.61 -79.65
CA SER A 272 -162.73 6.59 -80.10
C SER A 272 -164.16 6.79 -79.55
N SER A 273 -164.39 7.76 -78.66
CA SER A 273 -165.70 8.01 -78.03
C SER A 273 -166.48 9.19 -78.62
N SER A 274 -166.08 9.70 -79.79
CA SER A 274 -166.84 10.73 -80.51
C SER A 274 -166.64 10.59 -82.02
N LEU A 275 -167.52 9.81 -82.66
CA LEU A 275 -168.04 9.95 -84.04
C LEU A 275 -168.71 8.63 -84.49
N LEU A 276 -169.92 8.38 -83.98
CA LEU A 276 -170.99 7.84 -84.83
C LEU A 276 -171.40 8.97 -85.79
N PRO A 277 -171.97 8.66 -86.97
CA PRO A 277 -173.41 8.88 -87.05
C PRO A 277 -174.18 7.95 -87.99
N GLU A 278 -175.47 7.83 -87.67
CA GLU A 278 -176.65 7.69 -88.54
C GLU A 278 -176.52 6.99 -89.92
N LYS A 279 -177.33 5.94 -90.11
CA LYS A 279 -177.87 5.55 -91.43
C LYS A 279 -178.79 6.67 -91.92
N PRO A 280 -178.96 6.94 -93.24
CA PRO A 280 -180.04 6.22 -93.97
C PRO A 280 -179.94 6.19 -95.53
N SER A 281 -180.83 5.39 -96.15
CA SER A 281 -181.13 5.26 -97.60
C SER A 281 -180.08 4.65 -98.54
#